data_AF-A0A2E0HX32-F1
#
_entry.id   AF-A0A2E0HX32-F1
#
_cell.length_a   1.000
_cell.length_b   1.000
_cell.length_c   1.000
_cell.angle_alpha   90.00
_cell.angle_beta   90.00
_cell.angle_gamma   90.00
#
_symmetry.space_group_name_H-M   'P 1'
#
loop_
_entity.id
_entity.type
_entity.pdbx_description
1 polymer ?
#
loop_
_entity_poly.entity_id
_entity_poly.type
_entity_poly.pdbx_seq_one_letter_code
_entity_poly.pdbx_strand_id
1 'polypeptide(L)'
;MNERKWMIYGANGFSGKLAVKEAVRRGLKPVLAGRSKAIQDVAQEFELDFQIFNLDNVDKVAEKIHGFSVVANCAGPFSKTAETMIQACIKSSVHYIDITGEIAVYDYANQCDNQALSAGVVLCPGVGSDVIPTDCLAVYLKDRCPDATHLTMAWHVEGSRASKGTAKTSVEGMFRGGKVRKNGKIIQVPLAYKERLINFEIGKRNAMTIPWGDVFTAYHSTGIPNIEFYFSRPRKSVKRIKRIRSLLPLFNRKWIIKMLQNRIERKWKQPTDELRRNGKSYFWGEVINPSGNKVQAQLTTADGYDVTAVGTVVVAEYLLQDHNKKGYYTPSILMGKSLVEKLPGYNGIEFLLNE
;
A
#
# COMPACT_ATOMS: atom_id res chain seq x y z
N MET A 1 -12.59 2.11 -31.12
CA MET A 1 -12.16 1.23 -30.01
C MET A 1 -13.25 1.30 -28.96
N ASN A 2 -13.78 0.15 -28.50
CA ASN A 2 -14.69 0.16 -27.36
C ASN A 2 -13.95 0.75 -26.15
N GLU A 3 -14.54 1.77 -25.53
CA GLU A 3 -14.01 2.37 -24.31
C GLU A 3 -13.98 1.29 -23.22
N ARG A 4 -12.79 0.91 -22.76
CA ARG A 4 -12.61 -0.11 -21.72
C ARG A 4 -13.09 0.44 -20.39
N LYS A 5 -14.06 -0.22 -19.77
CA LYS A 5 -14.64 0.19 -18.50
C LYS A 5 -13.75 -0.22 -17.34
N TRP A 6 -13.67 0.61 -16.30
CA TRP A 6 -13.03 0.26 -15.03
C TRP A 6 -13.85 0.77 -13.85
N MET A 7 -13.57 0.23 -12.67
CA MET A 7 -14.32 0.49 -11.45
C MET A 7 -13.41 0.91 -10.31
N ILE A 8 -13.85 1.88 -9.51
CA ILE A 8 -13.26 2.20 -8.20
C ILE A 8 -14.23 1.74 -7.11
N TYR A 9 -13.89 0.65 -6.42
CA TYR A 9 -14.67 0.15 -5.29
C TYR A 9 -14.20 0.79 -3.97
N GLY A 10 -15.13 1.24 -3.13
CA GLY A 10 -14.82 2.08 -1.96
C GLY A 10 -14.69 3.57 -2.29
N ALA A 11 -15.33 4.03 -3.37
CA ALA A 11 -15.24 5.40 -3.88
C ALA A 11 -15.71 6.48 -2.87
N ASN A 12 -16.55 6.12 -1.89
CA ASN A 12 -16.98 7.02 -0.82
C ASN A 12 -16.01 7.09 0.38
N GLY A 13 -14.97 6.27 0.40
CA GLY A 13 -13.88 6.34 1.38
C GLY A 13 -12.94 7.52 1.14
N PHE A 14 -12.09 7.84 2.11
CA PHE A 14 -11.17 8.98 2.00
C PHE A 14 -10.21 8.85 0.80
N SER A 15 -9.43 7.77 0.71
CA SER A 15 -8.53 7.52 -0.41
C SER A 15 -9.28 7.27 -1.71
N GLY A 16 -10.44 6.59 -1.66
CA GLY A 16 -11.30 6.35 -2.81
C GLY A 16 -11.77 7.66 -3.47
N LYS A 17 -12.26 8.62 -2.69
CA LYS A 17 -12.66 9.94 -3.20
C LYS A 17 -11.49 10.70 -3.85
N LEU A 18 -10.28 10.58 -3.31
CA LEU A 18 -9.10 11.20 -3.91
C LEU A 18 -8.72 10.52 -5.24
N ALA A 19 -8.83 9.19 -5.33
CA ALA A 19 -8.64 8.48 -6.58
C ALA A 19 -9.71 8.84 -7.63
N VAL A 20 -10.97 9.05 -7.22
CA VAL A 20 -12.03 9.55 -8.11
C VAL A 20 -11.68 10.96 -8.63
N LYS A 21 -11.30 11.88 -7.74
CA LYS A 21 -10.88 13.24 -8.12
C LYS A 21 -9.72 13.21 -9.12
N GLU A 22 -8.72 12.37 -8.88
CA GLU A 22 -7.58 12.22 -9.78
C GLU A 22 -7.98 11.60 -11.12
N ALA A 23 -8.86 10.61 -11.14
CA ALA A 23 -9.37 10.01 -12.37
C ALA A 23 -10.12 11.03 -13.23
N VAL A 24 -11.03 11.80 -12.64
CA VAL A 24 -11.79 12.85 -13.32
C VAL A 24 -10.86 13.95 -13.82
N ARG A 25 -9.86 14.36 -13.03
CA ARG A 25 -8.84 15.34 -13.44
C ARG A 25 -8.08 14.89 -14.70
N ARG A 26 -7.90 13.58 -14.90
CA ARG A 26 -7.27 12.99 -16.09
C ARG A 26 -8.25 12.71 -17.24
N GLY A 27 -9.54 13.05 -17.09
CA GLY A 27 -10.58 12.82 -18.09
C GLY A 27 -11.09 11.38 -18.13
N LEU A 28 -10.78 10.56 -17.12
CA LEU A 28 -11.28 9.18 -17.03
C LEU A 28 -12.66 9.14 -16.37
N LYS A 29 -13.46 8.15 -16.76
CA LYS A 29 -14.83 7.94 -16.26
C LYS A 29 -14.98 6.56 -15.61
N PRO A 30 -14.42 6.33 -14.41
CA PRO A 30 -14.63 5.09 -13.68
C PRO A 30 -16.10 4.95 -13.26
N VAL A 31 -16.60 3.71 -13.21
CA VAL A 31 -17.82 3.40 -12.47
C VAL A 31 -17.48 3.37 -10.98
N LEU A 32 -18.24 4.11 -10.18
CA LEU A 32 -18.01 4.19 -8.74
C LEU A 32 -18.77 3.08 -8.02
N ALA A 33 -18.12 2.38 -7.11
CA ALA A 33 -18.77 1.31 -6.37
C ALA A 33 -18.49 1.32 -4.87
N GLY A 34 -19.39 0.71 -4.11
CA GLY A 34 -19.22 0.50 -2.68
C GLY A 34 -20.46 -0.07 -2.01
N ARG A 35 -20.34 -0.33 -0.71
CA ARG A 35 -21.36 -1.03 0.08
C ARG A 35 -22.56 -0.19 0.54
N SER A 36 -22.55 1.13 0.35
CA SER A 36 -23.58 2.01 0.91
C SER A 36 -24.08 3.04 -0.10
N LYS A 37 -25.29 3.55 0.15
CA LYS A 37 -25.93 4.58 -0.69
C LYS A 37 -25.12 5.87 -0.82
N ALA A 38 -24.19 6.15 0.10
CA ALA A 38 -23.28 7.29 0.03
C ALA A 38 -22.35 7.29 -1.20
N ILE A 39 -22.32 6.22 -1.99
CA ILE A 39 -21.69 6.21 -3.32
C ILE A 39 -22.43 7.13 -4.29
N GLN A 40 -23.77 7.20 -4.19
CA GLN A 40 -24.60 8.03 -5.05
C GLN A 40 -24.21 9.51 -4.95
N ASP A 41 -23.95 10.02 -3.74
CA ASP A 41 -23.54 11.41 -3.54
C ASP A 41 -22.23 11.74 -4.28
N VAL A 42 -21.26 10.82 -4.26
CA VAL A 42 -19.98 10.98 -4.97
C VAL A 42 -20.18 10.89 -6.48
N ALA A 43 -21.01 9.95 -6.93
CA ALA A 43 -21.32 9.78 -8.34
C ALA A 43 -22.02 11.01 -8.92
N GLN A 44 -22.95 11.61 -8.17
CA GLN A 44 -23.61 12.86 -8.55
C GLN A 44 -22.63 14.05 -8.56
N GLU A 45 -21.73 14.14 -7.58
CA GLU A 45 -20.70 15.21 -7.51
C GLU A 45 -19.80 15.23 -8.76
N PHE A 46 -19.49 14.05 -9.34
CA PHE A 46 -18.58 13.90 -10.47
C PHE A 46 -19.24 13.49 -11.79
N GLU A 47 -20.58 13.41 -11.83
CA GLU A 47 -21.35 12.96 -13.01
C GLU A 47 -20.89 11.60 -13.55
N LEU A 48 -20.66 10.64 -12.65
CA LEU A 48 -20.19 9.29 -12.97
C LEU A 48 -21.26 8.23 -12.71
N ASP A 49 -21.19 7.14 -13.47
CA ASP A 49 -22.00 5.94 -13.22
C ASP A 49 -21.61 5.29 -11.88
N PHE A 50 -22.57 4.61 -11.25
CA PHE A 50 -22.30 3.92 -9.99
C PHE A 50 -23.02 2.58 -9.82
N GLN A 51 -22.47 1.76 -8.92
CA GLN A 51 -23.07 0.52 -8.45
C GLN A 51 -22.97 0.39 -6.93
N ILE A 52 -24.01 -0.15 -6.29
CA ILE A 52 -23.99 -0.44 -4.85
C ILE A 52 -24.07 -1.95 -4.67
N PHE A 53 -23.05 -2.54 -4.04
CA PHE A 53 -23.02 -3.96 -3.70
C PHE A 53 -22.04 -4.23 -2.55
N ASN A 54 -22.24 -5.35 -1.84
CA ASN A 54 -21.36 -5.83 -0.77
C ASN A 54 -20.35 -6.86 -1.31
N LEU A 55 -19.31 -7.15 -0.52
CA LEU A 55 -18.28 -8.16 -0.85
C LEU A 55 -18.46 -9.45 -0.04
N ASP A 56 -19.70 -9.85 0.17
CA ASP A 56 -20.04 -11.00 1.03
C ASP A 56 -20.06 -12.34 0.26
N ASN A 57 -20.08 -12.30 -1.08
CA ASN A 57 -20.17 -13.49 -1.93
C ASN A 57 -19.45 -13.25 -3.28
N VAL A 58 -18.54 -14.17 -3.64
CA VAL A 58 -17.70 -14.05 -4.84
C VAL A 58 -18.52 -14.01 -6.13
N ASP A 59 -19.54 -14.86 -6.25
CA ASP A 59 -20.34 -14.98 -7.49
C ASP A 59 -21.12 -13.69 -7.77
N LYS A 60 -21.79 -13.15 -6.75
CA LYS A 60 -22.51 -11.88 -6.86
C LYS A 60 -21.58 -10.71 -7.19
N VAL A 61 -20.36 -10.72 -6.66
CA VAL A 61 -19.37 -9.68 -7.00
C VAL A 61 -18.91 -9.85 -8.45
N ALA A 62 -18.61 -11.08 -8.89
CA ALA A 62 -18.20 -11.38 -10.26
C ALA A 62 -19.24 -10.95 -11.29
N GLU A 63 -20.54 -11.14 -11.01
CA GLU A 63 -21.64 -10.62 -11.84
C GLU A 63 -21.62 -9.09 -11.95
N LYS A 64 -21.34 -8.37 -10.86
CA LYS A 64 -21.34 -6.90 -10.82
C LYS A 64 -20.16 -6.27 -11.56
N ILE A 65 -19.02 -6.97 -11.57
CA ILE A 65 -17.79 -6.50 -12.23
C ILE A 65 -17.57 -7.15 -13.60
N HIS A 66 -18.50 -7.98 -14.08
CA HIS A 66 -18.43 -8.56 -15.41
C HIS A 66 -18.39 -7.47 -16.49
N GLY A 67 -17.51 -7.62 -17.49
CA GLY A 67 -17.34 -6.66 -18.59
C GLY A 67 -16.48 -5.43 -18.25
N PHE A 68 -15.98 -5.31 -17.02
CA PHE A 68 -14.93 -4.35 -16.68
C PHE A 68 -13.55 -4.90 -17.06
N SER A 69 -12.60 -4.02 -17.34
CA SER A 69 -11.20 -4.39 -17.56
C SER A 69 -10.40 -4.36 -16.27
N VAL A 70 -10.69 -3.41 -15.37
CA VAL A 70 -9.94 -3.22 -14.11
C VAL A 70 -10.88 -2.89 -12.95
N VAL A 71 -10.61 -3.45 -11.78
CA VAL A 71 -11.19 -3.01 -10.50
C VAL A 71 -10.08 -2.51 -9.58
N ALA A 72 -10.21 -1.25 -9.16
CA ALA A 72 -9.41 -0.65 -8.09
C ALA A 72 -10.15 -0.75 -6.75
N ASN A 73 -9.69 -1.63 -5.87
CA ASN A 73 -10.23 -1.77 -4.53
C ASN A 73 -9.59 -0.75 -3.56
N CYS A 74 -10.36 0.28 -3.22
CA CYS A 74 -10.02 1.31 -2.24
C CYS A 74 -10.78 1.15 -0.91
N ALA A 75 -11.43 0.00 -0.68
CA ALA A 75 -12.25 -0.26 0.50
C ALA A 75 -11.50 -1.09 1.56
N GLY A 76 -10.99 -0.42 2.60
CA GLY A 76 -10.44 -1.10 3.79
C GLY A 76 -11.49 -1.45 4.86
N PRO A 77 -11.16 -2.31 5.84
CA PRO A 77 -9.89 -3.04 5.99
C PRO A 77 -9.76 -4.17 4.96
N PHE A 78 -8.57 -4.34 4.37
CA PHE A 78 -8.38 -5.23 3.22
C PHE A 78 -8.47 -6.70 3.59
N SER A 79 -8.20 -7.03 4.85
CA SER A 79 -8.51 -8.36 5.42
C SER A 79 -9.98 -8.79 5.32
N LYS A 80 -10.91 -7.90 4.91
CA LYS A 80 -12.32 -8.24 4.66
C LYS A 80 -12.78 -8.04 3.22
N THR A 81 -11.98 -7.39 2.38
CA THR A 81 -12.41 -6.96 1.04
C THR A 81 -11.56 -7.55 -0.06
N ALA A 82 -10.26 -7.73 0.18
CA ALA A 82 -9.31 -8.13 -0.86
C ALA A 82 -9.57 -9.55 -1.37
N GLU A 83 -9.73 -10.52 -0.48
CA GLU A 83 -9.92 -11.93 -0.87
C GLU A 83 -11.13 -12.14 -1.78
N THR A 84 -12.31 -11.68 -1.36
CA THR A 84 -13.53 -11.78 -2.19
C THR A 84 -13.35 -11.06 -3.53
N MET A 85 -12.75 -9.86 -3.52
CA MET A 85 -12.58 -9.08 -4.74
C MET A 85 -11.58 -9.73 -5.70
N ILE A 86 -10.46 -10.27 -5.20
CA ILE A 86 -9.46 -11.00 -6.00
C ILE A 86 -10.12 -12.21 -6.67
N GLN A 87 -10.83 -13.03 -5.90
CA GLN A 87 -11.51 -14.22 -6.43
C GLN A 87 -12.58 -13.86 -7.47
N ALA A 88 -13.34 -12.79 -7.23
CA ALA A 88 -14.31 -12.30 -8.20
C ALA A 88 -13.62 -11.83 -9.49
N CYS A 89 -12.53 -11.06 -9.37
CA CYS A 89 -11.75 -10.56 -10.51
C CYS A 89 -11.20 -11.70 -11.37
N ILE A 90 -10.64 -12.75 -10.74
CA ILE A 90 -10.19 -13.97 -11.44
C ILE A 90 -11.37 -14.62 -12.18
N LYS A 91 -12.50 -14.80 -11.49
CA LYS A 91 -13.69 -15.47 -12.05
C LYS A 91 -14.28 -14.71 -13.24
N SER A 92 -14.28 -13.39 -13.21
CA SER A 92 -14.84 -12.53 -14.25
C SER A 92 -13.82 -12.06 -15.30
N SER A 93 -12.57 -12.55 -15.24
CA SER A 93 -11.47 -12.15 -16.13
C SER A 93 -11.20 -10.62 -16.11
N VAL A 94 -11.14 -10.05 -14.91
CA VAL A 94 -10.92 -8.61 -14.66
C VAL A 94 -9.60 -8.41 -13.91
N HIS A 95 -8.81 -7.39 -14.26
CA HIS A 95 -7.58 -7.07 -13.53
C HIS A 95 -7.90 -6.49 -12.14
N TYR A 96 -7.13 -6.90 -11.13
CA TYR A 96 -7.27 -6.44 -9.76
C TYR A 96 -6.10 -5.55 -9.36
N ILE A 97 -6.41 -4.36 -8.84
CA ILE A 97 -5.46 -3.50 -8.14
C ILE A 97 -6.07 -3.01 -6.83
N ASP A 98 -5.24 -2.69 -5.83
CA ASP A 98 -5.70 -2.11 -4.56
C ASP A 98 -4.66 -1.19 -3.92
N ILE A 99 -5.04 -0.53 -2.82
CA ILE A 99 -4.16 0.38 -2.07
C ILE A 99 -3.73 -0.20 -0.71
N THR A 100 -3.69 -1.53 -0.58
CA THR A 100 -3.38 -2.19 0.69
C THR A 100 -1.93 -1.97 1.13
N GLY A 101 -1.67 -1.94 2.43
CA GLY A 101 -0.33 -2.11 3.01
C GLY A 101 -0.15 -3.46 3.73
N GLU A 102 -1.14 -4.36 3.64
CA GLU A 102 -1.21 -5.56 4.46
C GLU A 102 -0.49 -6.76 3.82
N ILE A 103 0.59 -7.27 4.45
CA ILE A 103 1.36 -8.47 4.03
C ILE A 103 0.47 -9.65 3.61
N ALA A 104 -0.63 -9.89 4.35
CA ALA A 104 -1.52 -11.03 4.08
C ALA A 104 -2.24 -10.93 2.73
N VAL A 105 -2.49 -9.72 2.23
CA VAL A 105 -3.13 -9.51 0.93
C VAL A 105 -2.15 -9.81 -0.20
N TYR A 106 -0.90 -9.37 -0.06
CA TYR A 106 0.17 -9.70 -1.01
C TYR A 106 0.42 -11.20 -1.09
N ASP A 107 0.49 -11.86 0.06
CA ASP A 107 0.66 -13.31 0.15
C ASP A 107 -0.50 -14.06 -0.52
N TYR A 108 -1.74 -13.66 -0.23
CA TYR A 108 -2.93 -14.24 -0.86
C TYR A 108 -2.97 -14.03 -2.38
N ALA A 109 -2.71 -12.82 -2.85
CA ALA A 109 -2.66 -12.51 -4.28
C ALA A 109 -1.57 -13.33 -5.00
N ASN A 110 -0.40 -13.50 -4.37
CA ASN A 110 0.68 -14.34 -4.89
C ASN A 110 0.30 -15.84 -4.90
N GLN A 111 -0.42 -16.33 -3.90
CA GLN A 111 -0.95 -17.71 -3.90
C GLN A 111 -1.96 -17.95 -5.03
N CYS A 112 -2.64 -16.90 -5.48
CA CYS A 112 -3.58 -16.95 -6.61
C CYS A 112 -2.91 -16.80 -7.99
N ASP A 113 -1.57 -16.74 -8.07
CA ASP A 113 -0.84 -16.47 -9.32
C ASP A 113 -1.23 -17.43 -10.46
N ASN A 114 -1.24 -18.74 -10.20
CA ASN A 114 -1.64 -19.75 -11.21
C ASN A 114 -3.08 -19.56 -11.70
N GLN A 115 -3.99 -19.17 -10.83
CA GLN A 115 -5.38 -18.89 -11.19
C GLN A 115 -5.47 -17.62 -12.05
N ALA A 116 -4.71 -16.58 -11.68
CA ALA A 116 -4.63 -15.33 -12.45
C ALA A 116 -4.00 -15.54 -13.83
N LEU A 117 -2.95 -16.36 -13.94
CA LEU A 117 -2.32 -16.76 -15.18
C LEU A 117 -3.29 -17.50 -16.10
N SER A 118 -4.10 -18.40 -15.54
CA SER A 118 -5.11 -19.17 -16.27
C SER A 118 -6.27 -18.31 -16.75
N ALA A 119 -6.72 -17.35 -15.92
CA ALA A 119 -7.77 -16.40 -16.27
C ALA A 119 -7.28 -15.23 -17.17
N GLY A 120 -5.97 -15.11 -17.40
CA GLY A 120 -5.40 -14.02 -18.19
C GLY A 120 -5.48 -12.65 -17.51
N VAL A 121 -5.55 -12.60 -16.18
CA VAL A 121 -5.68 -11.35 -15.41
C VAL A 121 -4.41 -10.98 -14.66
N VAL A 122 -4.35 -9.74 -14.21
CA VAL A 122 -3.25 -9.19 -13.40
C VAL A 122 -3.79 -9.03 -11.99
N LEU A 123 -3.02 -9.48 -11.00
CA LEU A 123 -3.21 -9.17 -9.60
C LEU A 123 -2.05 -8.29 -9.14
N CYS A 124 -2.29 -6.99 -8.93
CA CYS A 124 -1.29 -6.05 -8.47
C CYS A 124 -1.79 -5.25 -7.26
N PRO A 125 -1.79 -5.84 -6.05
CA PRO A 125 -2.09 -5.11 -4.82
C PRO A 125 -0.99 -4.06 -4.51
N GLY A 126 -1.33 -3.06 -3.70
CA GLY A 126 -0.37 -2.08 -3.19
C GLY A 126 0.01 -0.95 -4.14
N VAL A 127 -0.90 -0.50 -5.02
CA VAL A 127 -0.66 0.57 -6.00
C VAL A 127 -0.76 1.98 -5.38
N GLY A 128 -0.26 2.15 -4.15
CA GLY A 128 -0.28 3.41 -3.43
C GLY A 128 1.06 3.79 -2.79
N SER A 129 1.01 4.81 -1.93
CA SER A 129 2.21 5.30 -1.22
C SER A 129 2.83 4.27 -0.30
N ASP A 130 2.06 3.26 0.11
CA ASP A 130 2.55 2.22 0.98
C ASP A 130 3.62 1.36 0.32
N VAL A 131 3.58 1.16 -1.00
CA VAL A 131 4.49 0.24 -1.71
C VAL A 131 5.14 0.84 -2.95
N ILE A 132 4.47 1.65 -3.79
CA ILE A 132 5.10 2.13 -5.04
C ILE A 132 6.47 2.79 -4.79
N PRO A 133 6.60 3.78 -3.88
CA PRO A 133 7.88 4.48 -3.70
C PRO A 133 8.99 3.55 -3.21
N THR A 134 8.66 2.67 -2.27
CA THR A 134 9.63 1.82 -1.56
C THR A 134 10.01 0.60 -2.37
N ASP A 135 9.07 0.00 -3.10
CA ASP A 135 9.31 -1.10 -4.03
C ASP A 135 10.22 -0.65 -5.19
N CYS A 136 9.94 0.52 -5.78
CA CYS A 136 10.81 1.09 -6.80
C CYS A 136 12.21 1.40 -6.26
N LEU A 137 12.32 2.05 -5.10
CA LEU A 137 13.61 2.36 -4.45
C LEU A 137 14.41 1.09 -4.14
N ALA A 138 13.75 0.00 -3.70
CA ALA A 138 14.40 -1.28 -3.47
C ALA A 138 15.03 -1.86 -4.75
N VAL A 139 14.36 -1.73 -5.90
CA VAL A 139 14.93 -2.15 -7.20
C VAL A 139 16.12 -1.27 -7.59
N TYR A 140 16.05 0.06 -7.44
CA TYR A 140 17.20 0.93 -7.70
C TYR A 140 18.42 0.60 -6.83
N LEU A 141 18.20 0.28 -5.55
CA LEU A 141 19.26 -0.17 -4.65
C LEU A 141 19.82 -1.53 -5.08
N LYS A 142 18.97 -2.48 -5.47
CA LYS A 142 19.38 -3.80 -5.96
C LYS A 142 20.23 -3.68 -7.22
N ASP A 143 19.90 -2.78 -8.14
CA ASP A 143 20.68 -2.56 -9.36
C ASP A 143 22.08 -2.02 -9.07
N ARG A 144 22.24 -1.21 -8.01
CA ARG A 144 23.56 -0.71 -7.57
C ARG A 144 24.33 -1.68 -6.70
N CYS A 145 23.65 -2.70 -6.15
CA CYS A 145 24.27 -3.75 -5.35
C CYS A 145 23.65 -5.11 -5.72
N PRO A 146 24.03 -5.68 -6.88
CA PRO A 146 23.38 -6.89 -7.41
C PRO A 146 23.52 -8.13 -6.51
N ASP A 147 24.54 -8.18 -5.65
CA ASP A 147 24.79 -9.24 -4.68
C ASP A 147 24.25 -8.93 -3.27
N ALA A 148 23.43 -7.88 -3.11
CA ALA A 148 22.82 -7.51 -1.84
C ALA A 148 22.07 -8.68 -1.18
N THR A 149 22.34 -8.88 0.10
CA THR A 149 21.70 -9.93 0.93
C THR A 149 20.78 -9.35 2.00
N HIS A 150 20.94 -8.07 2.32
CA HIS A 150 20.13 -7.36 3.31
C HIS A 150 19.58 -6.07 2.72
N LEU A 151 18.32 -5.78 3.00
CA LEU A 151 17.63 -4.54 2.66
C LEU A 151 16.98 -3.98 3.92
N THR A 152 17.30 -2.72 4.24
CA THR A 152 16.60 -1.93 5.25
C THR A 152 15.91 -0.77 4.57
N MET A 153 14.61 -0.62 4.78
CA MET A 153 13.83 0.50 4.26
C MET A 153 13.23 1.30 5.41
N ALA A 154 13.02 2.59 5.20
CA ALA A 154 12.42 3.47 6.18
C ALA A 154 11.51 4.52 5.54
N TRP A 155 10.42 4.85 6.25
CA TRP A 155 9.49 5.90 5.85
C TRP A 155 9.25 6.92 6.98
N HIS A 156 9.33 8.20 6.63
CA HIS A 156 8.90 9.33 7.44
C HIS A 156 7.84 10.16 6.74
N VAL A 157 6.85 10.63 7.50
CA VAL A 157 5.79 11.51 7.03
C VAL A 157 5.85 12.80 7.84
N GLU A 158 5.87 13.93 7.15
CA GLU A 158 5.85 15.27 7.73
C GLU A 158 4.64 16.05 7.19
N GLY A 159 4.06 16.94 8.02
CA GLY A 159 2.93 17.77 7.60
C GLY A 159 1.59 17.05 7.39
N SER A 160 1.56 15.71 7.46
CA SER A 160 0.33 14.92 7.24
C SER A 160 -0.12 14.13 8.49
N ARG A 161 -1.31 13.55 8.41
CA ARG A 161 -1.91 12.71 9.45
C ARG A 161 -2.60 11.51 8.84
N ALA A 162 -2.67 10.41 9.59
CA ALA A 162 -3.46 9.25 9.17
C ALA A 162 -4.96 9.61 9.08
N SER A 163 -5.65 9.06 8.07
CA SER A 163 -7.10 9.03 7.96
C SER A 163 -7.71 8.11 9.01
N LYS A 164 -9.04 8.20 9.20
CA LYS A 164 -9.78 7.27 10.05
C LYS A 164 -9.53 5.81 9.66
N GLY A 165 -9.52 5.50 8.36
CA GLY A 165 -9.27 4.17 7.84
C GLY A 165 -7.88 3.66 8.21
N THR A 166 -6.85 4.45 7.87
CA THR A 166 -5.44 4.13 8.16
C THR A 166 -5.19 3.97 9.67
N ALA A 167 -5.82 4.80 10.50
CA ALA A 167 -5.72 4.70 11.95
C ALA A 167 -6.33 3.39 12.48
N LYS A 168 -7.48 2.95 11.95
CA LYS A 168 -8.08 1.65 12.32
C LYS A 168 -7.22 0.47 11.88
N THR A 169 -6.71 0.48 10.64
CA THR A 169 -5.80 -0.55 10.13
C THR A 169 -4.51 -0.63 10.97
N SER A 170 -3.95 0.53 11.35
CA SER A 170 -2.80 0.60 12.26
C SER A 170 -3.06 -0.07 13.62
N VAL A 171 -4.27 0.09 14.17
CA VAL A 171 -4.67 -0.58 15.42
C VAL A 171 -4.75 -2.09 15.21
N GLU A 172 -5.39 -2.57 14.14
CA GLU A 172 -5.46 -4.01 13.86
C GLU A 172 -4.07 -4.63 13.68
N GLY A 173 -3.19 -3.95 12.92
CA GLY A 173 -1.80 -4.37 12.72
C GLY A 173 -0.98 -4.43 14.01
N MET A 174 -1.18 -3.48 14.94
CA MET A 174 -0.48 -3.46 16.23
C MET A 174 -0.66 -4.77 17.01
N PHE A 175 -1.86 -5.35 17.01
CA PHE A 175 -2.15 -6.59 17.72
C PHE A 175 -1.68 -7.85 16.99
N ARG A 176 -1.36 -7.74 15.69
CA ARG A 176 -0.75 -8.82 14.90
C ARG A 176 0.78 -8.91 15.11
N GLY A 177 1.40 -8.00 15.87
CA GLY A 177 2.84 -7.99 16.15
C GLY A 177 3.69 -7.41 15.02
N GLY A 178 4.99 -7.67 15.02
CA GLY A 178 5.92 -7.28 13.96
C GLY A 178 6.23 -8.43 13.01
N LYS A 179 6.70 -8.12 11.80
CA LYS A 179 7.17 -9.11 10.82
C LYS A 179 8.44 -8.59 10.18
N VAL A 180 9.38 -9.48 9.91
CA VAL A 180 10.59 -9.23 9.12
C VAL A 180 10.80 -10.42 8.20
N ARG A 181 11.61 -10.25 7.16
CA ARG A 181 12.04 -11.35 6.32
C ARG A 181 13.47 -11.71 6.67
N LYS A 182 13.72 -12.99 6.93
CA LYS A 182 15.04 -13.53 7.26
C LYS A 182 15.26 -14.80 6.47
N ASN A 183 16.39 -14.89 5.77
CA ASN A 183 16.78 -16.05 4.96
C ASN A 183 15.67 -16.51 4.01
N GLY A 184 15.01 -15.57 3.34
CA GLY A 184 13.96 -15.90 2.37
C GLY A 184 12.63 -16.34 2.99
N LYS A 185 12.41 -16.14 4.30
CA LYS A 185 11.14 -16.43 4.97
C LYS A 185 10.66 -15.25 5.81
N ILE A 186 9.36 -14.96 5.76
CA ILE A 186 8.74 -13.99 6.66
C ILE A 186 8.58 -14.65 8.03
N ILE A 187 9.13 -14.02 9.06
CA ILE A 187 9.05 -14.48 10.44
C ILE A 187 8.30 -13.47 11.30
N GLN A 188 7.55 -13.98 12.28
CA GLN A 188 6.88 -13.17 13.27
C GLN A 188 7.90 -12.69 14.32
N VAL A 189 7.87 -11.41 14.64
CA VAL A 189 8.68 -10.79 15.69
C VAL A 189 7.81 -9.90 16.59
N PRO A 190 8.30 -9.48 17.77
CA PRO A 190 7.60 -8.48 18.57
C PRO A 190 7.39 -7.16 17.81
N LEU A 191 6.25 -6.49 17.99
CA LEU A 191 6.02 -5.15 17.43
C LEU A 191 7.11 -4.16 17.91
N ALA A 192 7.68 -3.32 17.04
CA ALA A 192 8.85 -2.51 17.37
C ALA A 192 10.06 -3.37 17.79
N TYR A 193 10.31 -4.44 17.05
CA TYR A 193 11.40 -5.40 17.27
C TYR A 193 12.76 -4.69 17.37
N LYS A 194 13.09 -3.88 16.38
CA LYS A 194 14.31 -3.05 16.36
C LYS A 194 13.96 -1.56 16.30
N GLU A 195 14.93 -0.75 16.69
CA GLU A 195 14.87 0.71 16.69
C GLU A 195 16.19 1.23 16.10
N ARG A 196 16.10 2.20 15.19
CA ARG A 196 17.25 2.75 14.48
C ARG A 196 17.07 4.26 14.31
N LEU A 197 18.16 5.00 14.37
CA LEU A 197 18.18 6.40 13.96
C LEU A 197 18.49 6.43 12.46
N ILE A 198 17.55 6.94 11.67
CA ILE A 198 17.66 7.02 10.21
C ILE A 198 17.96 8.47 9.84
N ASN A 199 18.92 8.68 8.92
CA ASN A 199 19.23 10.00 8.38
C ASN A 199 18.42 10.21 7.09
N PHE A 200 17.27 10.87 7.21
CA PHE A 200 16.52 11.33 6.04
C PHE A 200 17.10 12.67 5.56
N GLU A 201 16.72 13.16 4.39
CA GLU A 201 17.12 14.49 3.89
C GLU A 201 16.77 15.64 4.86
N ILE A 202 15.73 15.48 5.69
CA ILE A 202 15.33 16.42 6.75
C ILE A 202 16.04 16.18 8.10
N GLY A 203 17.13 15.44 8.06
CA GLY A 203 17.94 15.05 9.20
C GLY A 203 17.46 13.80 9.94
N LYS A 204 18.13 13.54 11.06
CA LYS A 204 17.99 12.30 11.82
C LYS A 204 16.59 12.18 12.44
N ARG A 205 15.93 11.04 12.22
CA ARG A 205 14.65 10.66 12.84
C ARG A 205 14.74 9.27 13.43
N ASN A 206 14.20 9.11 14.62
CA ASN A 206 14.10 7.79 15.24
C ASN A 206 13.01 6.98 14.54
N ALA A 207 13.29 5.71 14.28
CA ALA A 207 12.37 4.81 13.61
C ALA A 207 12.35 3.43 14.29
N MET A 208 11.25 2.72 14.14
CA MET A 208 11.09 1.36 14.65
C MET A 208 10.60 0.42 13.55
N THR A 209 10.94 -0.86 13.65
CA THR A 209 10.45 -1.86 12.70
C THR A 209 8.93 -2.02 12.78
N ILE A 210 8.27 -2.12 11.62
CA ILE A 210 6.84 -2.38 11.49
C ILE A 210 6.59 -3.52 10.47
N PRO A 211 5.47 -4.27 10.58
CA PRO A 211 5.13 -5.36 9.66
C PRO A 211 4.59 -4.81 8.32
N TRP A 212 5.42 -4.08 7.59
CA TRP A 212 5.03 -3.36 6.37
C TRP A 212 4.98 -4.24 5.12
N GLY A 213 4.26 -3.80 4.08
CA GLY A 213 4.10 -4.50 2.80
C GLY A 213 5.43 -4.93 2.16
N ASP A 214 6.45 -4.06 2.21
CA ASP A 214 7.80 -4.30 1.70
C ASP A 214 8.52 -5.53 2.25
N VAL A 215 8.15 -5.98 3.46
CA VAL A 215 8.68 -7.25 4.00
C VAL A 215 8.28 -8.44 3.10
N PHE A 216 7.20 -8.28 2.34
CA PHE A 216 6.77 -9.17 1.27
C PHE A 216 7.25 -8.67 -0.09
N THR A 217 6.80 -7.50 -0.55
CA THR A 217 6.92 -7.08 -1.96
C THR A 217 8.37 -6.93 -2.41
N ALA A 218 9.24 -6.33 -1.60
CA ALA A 218 10.63 -6.11 -1.99
C ALA A 218 11.39 -7.44 -2.21
N TYR A 219 10.99 -8.54 -1.58
CA TYR A 219 11.57 -9.85 -1.87
C TYR A 219 11.24 -10.31 -3.29
N HIS A 220 9.99 -10.13 -3.72
CA HIS A 220 9.54 -10.50 -5.06
C HIS A 220 10.20 -9.61 -6.12
N SER A 221 10.37 -8.31 -5.84
CA SER A 221 10.96 -7.35 -6.77
C SER A 221 12.48 -7.44 -6.87
N THR A 222 13.18 -7.90 -5.82
CA THR A 222 14.66 -7.81 -5.75
C THR A 222 15.39 -9.13 -5.47
N GLY A 223 14.69 -10.16 -4.98
CA GLY A 223 15.28 -11.40 -4.50
C GLY A 223 16.07 -11.29 -3.19
N ILE A 224 16.13 -10.12 -2.53
CA ILE A 224 16.94 -9.92 -1.32
C ILE A 224 16.34 -10.72 -0.13
N PRO A 225 17.09 -11.66 0.47
CA PRO A 225 16.54 -12.63 1.41
C PRO A 225 16.30 -12.09 2.83
N ASN A 226 16.88 -10.95 3.20
CA ASN A 226 16.74 -10.35 4.52
C ASN A 226 16.20 -8.93 4.41
N ILE A 227 14.97 -8.68 4.89
CA ILE A 227 14.27 -7.40 4.72
C ILE A 227 13.68 -6.92 6.05
N GLU A 228 13.98 -5.68 6.40
CA GLU A 228 13.39 -4.96 7.52
C GLU A 228 12.82 -3.61 7.06
N PHE A 229 11.62 -3.28 7.52
CA PHE A 229 11.00 -1.99 7.24
C PHE A 229 10.79 -1.18 8.51
N TYR A 230 11.19 0.08 8.48
CA TYR A 230 11.15 1.01 9.60
C TYR A 230 10.16 2.14 9.33
N PHE A 231 9.42 2.54 10.37
CA PHE A 231 8.59 3.75 10.31
C PHE A 231 9.00 4.69 11.42
N SER A 232 9.15 5.96 11.04
CA SER A 232 9.58 7.01 11.96
C SER A 232 8.59 7.19 13.13
N ARG A 233 9.12 7.21 14.35
CA ARG A 233 8.35 7.41 15.59
C ARG A 233 9.25 8.03 16.66
N PRO A 234 8.76 8.99 17.45
CA PRO A 234 9.51 9.54 18.58
C PRO A 234 9.95 8.44 19.55
N ARG A 235 11.20 8.50 20.05
CA ARG A 235 11.77 7.52 21.00
C ARG A 235 10.87 7.23 22.20
N LYS A 236 10.26 8.27 22.78
CA LYS A 236 9.30 8.14 23.90
C LYS A 236 8.12 7.23 23.54
N SER A 237 7.60 7.36 22.31
CA SER A 237 6.51 6.52 21.80
C SER A 237 6.96 5.08 21.59
N VAL A 238 8.14 4.85 21.03
CA VAL A 238 8.70 3.49 20.83
C VAL A 238 8.90 2.79 22.18
N LYS A 239 9.50 3.47 23.18
CA LYS A 239 9.66 2.93 24.54
C LYS A 239 8.32 2.58 25.19
N ARG A 240 7.29 3.39 24.98
CA ARG A 240 5.94 3.11 25.47
C ARG A 240 5.33 1.89 24.79
N ILE A 241 5.46 1.76 23.47
CA ILE A 241 4.99 0.58 22.72
C ILE A 241 5.69 -0.69 23.20
N LYS A 242 7.03 -0.65 23.37
CA LYS A 242 7.81 -1.78 23.89
C LYS A 242 7.40 -2.20 25.31
N ARG A 243 6.93 -1.26 26.15
CA ARG A 243 6.36 -1.56 27.48
C ARG A 243 4.93 -2.10 27.41
N ILE A 244 4.06 -1.52 26.57
CA ILE A 244 2.68 -1.99 26.44
C ILE A 244 2.65 -3.39 25.83
N ARG A 245 3.50 -3.68 24.83
CA ARG A 245 3.51 -4.98 24.14
C ARG A 245 3.81 -6.15 25.07
N SER A 246 4.65 -5.96 26.10
CA SER A 246 4.92 -7.01 27.09
C SER A 246 3.73 -7.26 28.01
N LEU A 247 2.82 -6.30 28.15
CA LEU A 247 1.60 -6.40 28.94
C LEU A 247 0.40 -6.89 28.11
N LEU A 248 0.44 -6.80 26.77
CA LEU A 248 -0.64 -7.21 25.86
C LEU A 248 -1.17 -8.64 26.03
N PRO A 249 -0.38 -9.67 26.42
CA PRO A 249 -0.91 -11.02 26.65
C PRO A 249 -1.93 -11.08 27.79
N LEU A 250 -1.92 -10.11 28.71
CA LEU A 250 -2.73 -10.10 29.93
C LEU A 250 -4.15 -9.54 29.74
N PHE A 251 -4.48 -9.02 28.55
CA PHE A 251 -5.75 -8.32 28.31
C PHE A 251 -6.57 -8.93 27.17
N ASN A 252 -7.90 -8.77 27.25
CA ASN A 252 -8.81 -9.18 26.18
C ASN A 252 -8.63 -8.30 24.93
N ARG A 253 -7.83 -8.79 23.98
CA ARG A 253 -7.47 -8.09 22.73
C ARG A 253 -8.68 -7.63 21.92
N LYS A 254 -9.73 -8.47 21.81
CA LYS A 254 -10.93 -8.14 21.01
C LYS A 254 -11.64 -6.91 21.56
N TRP A 255 -11.78 -6.83 22.88
CA TRP A 255 -12.41 -5.70 23.54
C TRP A 255 -11.59 -4.41 23.39
N ILE A 256 -10.27 -4.48 23.58
CA ILE A 256 -9.38 -3.30 23.42
C ILE A 256 -9.41 -2.79 21.97
N ILE A 257 -9.31 -3.67 20.97
CA ILE A 257 -9.38 -3.31 19.56
C ILE A 257 -10.70 -2.58 19.28
N LYS A 258 -11.84 -3.16 19.69
CA LYS A 258 -13.16 -2.55 19.48
C LYS A 258 -13.28 -1.19 20.16
N MET A 259 -12.79 -1.05 21.39
CA MET A 259 -12.78 0.23 22.11
C MET A 259 -11.94 1.30 21.39
N LEU A 260 -10.72 0.95 20.94
CA LEU A 260 -9.84 1.86 20.21
C LEU A 260 -10.44 2.25 18.84
N GLN A 261 -11.02 1.30 18.12
CA GLN A 261 -11.70 1.55 16.84
C GLN A 261 -12.90 2.48 17.02
N ASN A 262 -13.72 2.28 18.06
CA ASN A 262 -14.84 3.16 18.39
C ASN A 262 -14.37 4.57 18.75
N ARG A 263 -13.25 4.69 19.48
CA ARG A 263 -12.66 5.99 19.80
C ARG A 263 -12.15 6.71 18.56
N ILE A 264 -11.51 6.00 17.63
CA ILE A 264 -11.09 6.55 16.34
C ILE A 264 -12.30 7.05 15.56
N GLU A 265 -13.37 6.26 15.50
CA GLU A 265 -14.59 6.66 14.78
C GLU A 265 -15.18 7.97 15.30
N ARG A 266 -15.26 8.13 16.63
CA ARG A 266 -15.88 9.30 17.27
C ARG A 266 -15.00 10.55 17.27
N LYS A 267 -13.68 10.41 17.43
CA LYS A 267 -12.79 11.54 17.74
C LYS A 267 -11.74 11.85 16.67
N TRP A 268 -11.49 10.95 15.72
CA TRP A 268 -10.39 11.13 14.77
C TRP A 268 -10.81 12.01 13.59
N LYS A 269 -10.17 13.16 13.45
CA LYS A 269 -10.37 14.07 12.32
C LYS A 269 -9.67 13.54 11.06
N GLN A 270 -10.32 13.66 9.92
CA GLN A 270 -9.70 13.35 8.62
C GLN A 270 -8.58 14.37 8.30
N PRO A 271 -7.60 14.00 7.46
CA PRO A 271 -6.64 14.95 6.91
C PRO A 271 -7.39 16.00 6.08
N THR A 272 -7.02 17.27 6.24
CA THR A 272 -7.56 18.36 5.41
C THR A 272 -6.77 18.48 4.12
N ASP A 273 -7.36 19.09 3.09
CA ASP A 273 -6.67 19.34 1.82
C ASP A 273 -5.45 20.26 2.00
N GLU A 274 -5.51 21.20 2.95
CA GLU A 274 -4.35 22.03 3.31
C GLU A 274 -3.20 21.23 3.94
N LEU A 275 -3.50 20.34 4.89
CA LEU A 275 -2.49 19.47 5.49
C LEU A 275 -1.85 18.57 4.45
N ARG A 276 -2.64 17.99 3.53
CA ARG A 276 -2.10 17.14 2.47
C ARG A 276 -1.24 17.91 1.47
N ARG A 277 -1.68 19.11 1.03
CA ARG A 277 -0.91 19.97 0.12
C ARG A 277 0.48 20.32 0.67
N ASN A 278 0.61 20.47 1.98
CA ASN A 278 1.87 20.76 2.65
C ASN A 278 2.59 19.50 3.17
N GLY A 279 1.97 18.34 3.05
CA GLY A 279 2.49 17.07 3.54
C GLY A 279 3.54 16.49 2.60
N LYS A 280 4.56 15.85 3.18
CA LYS A 280 5.63 15.18 2.44
C LYS A 280 5.90 13.80 3.02
N SER A 281 6.34 12.90 2.15
CA SER A 281 6.78 11.55 2.49
C SER A 281 8.24 11.39 2.10
N TYR A 282 9.07 11.02 3.06
CA TYR A 282 10.51 10.83 2.88
C TYR A 282 10.82 9.35 3.04
N PHE A 283 11.44 8.78 2.03
CA PHE A 283 11.81 7.38 1.97
C PHE A 283 13.33 7.25 1.97
N TRP A 284 13.81 6.26 2.69
CA TRP A 284 15.23 5.95 2.77
C TRP A 284 15.41 4.44 2.67
N GLY A 285 16.46 4.01 2.00
CA GLY A 285 16.79 2.60 1.85
C GLY A 285 18.29 2.35 1.91
N GLU A 286 18.64 1.16 2.38
CA GLU A 286 20.01 0.68 2.50
C GLU A 286 20.06 -0.79 2.12
N VAL A 287 21.01 -1.14 1.25
CA VAL A 287 21.37 -2.52 0.96
C VAL A 287 22.79 -2.82 1.43
N ILE A 288 23.00 -4.06 1.88
CA ILE A 288 24.31 -4.57 2.30
C ILE A 288 24.55 -5.93 1.62
N ASN A 289 25.74 -6.11 1.05
CA ASN A 289 26.17 -7.37 0.45
C ASN A 289 27.05 -8.22 1.40
N PRO A 290 27.42 -9.47 1.03
CA PRO A 290 28.24 -10.35 1.89
C PRO A 290 29.62 -9.77 2.23
N SER A 291 30.18 -8.93 1.36
CA SER A 291 31.48 -8.26 1.57
C SER A 291 31.39 -7.08 2.55
N GLY A 292 30.19 -6.74 3.02
CA GLY A 292 29.94 -5.59 3.88
C GLY A 292 29.79 -4.26 3.12
N ASN A 293 29.84 -4.27 1.79
CA ASN A 293 29.59 -3.08 1.00
C ASN A 293 28.16 -2.62 1.20
N LYS A 294 28.01 -1.32 1.38
CA LYS A 294 26.75 -0.67 1.64
C LYS A 294 26.41 0.27 0.49
N VAL A 295 25.14 0.31 0.12
CA VAL A 295 24.60 1.35 -0.76
C VAL A 295 23.35 1.91 -0.10
N GLN A 296 23.27 3.23 0.00
CA GLN A 296 22.13 3.93 0.55
C GLN A 296 21.53 4.87 -0.49
N ALA A 297 20.22 5.03 -0.45
CA ALA A 297 19.53 5.99 -1.28
C ALA A 297 18.27 6.51 -0.59
N GLN A 298 17.83 7.69 -1.02
CA GLN A 298 16.61 8.31 -0.53
C GLN A 298 15.84 8.96 -1.67
N LEU A 299 14.54 9.14 -1.45
CA LEU A 299 13.65 9.91 -2.32
C LEU A 299 12.54 10.54 -1.48
N THR A 300 11.94 11.59 -2.01
CA THR A 300 10.80 12.27 -1.42
C THR A 300 9.65 12.28 -2.39
N THR A 301 8.43 12.21 -1.85
CA THR A 301 7.18 12.41 -2.60
C THR A 301 6.27 13.37 -1.83
N ALA A 302 5.13 13.72 -2.43
CA ALA A 302 4.04 14.40 -1.75
C ALA A 302 3.43 13.52 -0.63
N ASP A 303 2.36 14.04 -0.03
CA ASP A 303 1.53 13.31 0.94
C ASP A 303 1.13 11.92 0.42
N GLY A 304 1.10 10.96 1.33
CA GLY A 304 0.83 9.56 1.00
C GLY A 304 -0.55 9.34 0.38
N TYR A 305 -1.54 10.20 0.64
CA TYR A 305 -2.86 10.05 0.01
C TYR A 305 -2.89 10.59 -1.43
N ASP A 306 -2.20 11.68 -1.72
CA ASP A 306 -2.04 12.19 -3.09
C ASP A 306 -1.25 11.19 -3.94
N VAL A 307 -0.16 10.66 -3.39
CA VAL A 307 0.61 9.58 -4.02
C VAL A 307 -0.25 8.34 -4.27
N THR A 308 -1.10 7.98 -3.31
CA THR A 308 -2.00 6.82 -3.46
C THR A 308 -3.06 7.04 -4.54
N ALA A 309 -3.65 8.23 -4.62
CA ALA A 309 -4.61 8.57 -5.66
C ALA A 309 -3.96 8.48 -7.05
N VAL A 310 -2.81 9.13 -7.23
CA VAL A 310 -2.07 9.11 -8.50
C VAL A 310 -1.62 7.69 -8.86
N GLY A 311 -1.04 6.94 -7.92
CA GLY A 311 -0.62 5.56 -8.14
C GLY A 311 -1.76 4.66 -8.61
N THR A 312 -2.93 4.76 -7.96
CA THR A 312 -4.12 3.99 -8.33
C THR A 312 -4.54 4.26 -9.77
N VAL A 313 -4.62 5.54 -10.15
CA VAL A 313 -5.07 5.91 -11.50
C VAL A 313 -4.03 5.59 -12.56
N VAL A 314 -2.75 5.83 -12.30
CA VAL A 314 -1.65 5.52 -13.24
C VAL A 314 -1.57 4.03 -13.55
N VAL A 315 -1.73 3.17 -12.54
CA VAL A 315 -1.72 1.71 -12.77
C VAL A 315 -2.99 1.26 -13.48
N ALA A 316 -4.15 1.84 -13.16
CA ALA A 316 -5.39 1.56 -13.88
C ALA A 316 -5.27 1.96 -15.37
N GLU A 317 -4.74 3.14 -15.67
CA GLU A 317 -4.49 3.61 -17.05
C GLU A 317 -3.59 2.64 -17.82
N TYR A 318 -2.54 2.13 -17.18
CA TYR A 318 -1.66 1.13 -17.79
C TYR A 318 -2.42 -0.17 -18.14
N LEU A 319 -3.24 -0.68 -17.23
CA LEU A 319 -4.02 -1.90 -17.43
C LEU A 319 -5.23 -1.71 -18.36
N LEU A 320 -5.63 -0.46 -18.61
CA LEU A 320 -6.64 -0.13 -19.62
C LEU A 320 -6.06 -0.12 -21.03
N GLN A 321 -4.73 -0.07 -21.22
CA GLN A 321 -4.08 -0.15 -22.53
C GLN A 321 -3.84 -1.60 -22.96
N ASP A 322 -3.50 -1.82 -24.23
CA ASP A 322 -3.09 -3.14 -24.70
C ASP A 322 -1.80 -3.58 -24.02
N HIS A 323 -1.84 -4.76 -23.40
CA HIS A 323 -0.70 -5.38 -22.74
C HIS A 323 -0.82 -6.91 -22.78
N ASN A 324 0.29 -7.60 -22.51
CA ASN A 324 0.35 -9.06 -22.40
C ASN A 324 0.58 -9.56 -20.97
N LYS A 325 0.50 -8.66 -19.97
CA LYS A 325 0.70 -8.97 -18.55
C LYS A 325 -0.44 -9.82 -18.00
N LYS A 326 -0.07 -10.85 -17.23
CA LYS A 326 -0.96 -11.72 -16.46
C LYS A 326 -0.19 -12.38 -15.31
N GLY A 327 -0.90 -12.78 -14.26
CA GLY A 327 -0.33 -13.28 -13.00
C GLY A 327 -0.25 -12.20 -11.91
N TYR A 328 0.46 -12.55 -10.85
CA TYR A 328 0.76 -11.69 -9.72
C TYR A 328 1.94 -10.75 -10.03
N TYR A 329 1.80 -9.49 -9.64
CA TYR A 329 2.85 -8.48 -9.74
C TYR A 329 2.94 -7.62 -8.48
N THR A 330 4.16 -7.19 -8.17
CA THR A 330 4.38 -5.95 -7.41
C THR A 330 4.37 -4.76 -8.37
N PRO A 331 4.14 -3.52 -7.90
CA PRO A 331 4.07 -2.36 -8.78
C PRO A 331 5.32 -2.16 -9.66
N SER A 332 6.53 -2.37 -9.11
CA SER A 332 7.77 -2.21 -9.86
C SER A 332 8.01 -3.31 -10.90
N ILE A 333 7.52 -4.54 -10.68
CA ILE A 333 7.59 -5.62 -11.69
C ILE A 333 6.57 -5.35 -12.81
N LEU A 334 5.36 -4.85 -12.47
CA LEU A 334 4.31 -4.59 -13.45
C LEU A 334 4.71 -3.47 -14.42
N MET A 335 5.14 -2.33 -13.88
CA MET A 335 5.33 -1.08 -14.63
C MET A 335 6.79 -0.60 -14.71
N GLY A 336 7.72 -1.29 -14.04
CA GLY A 336 9.12 -0.88 -13.93
C GLY A 336 9.37 0.07 -12.76
N LYS A 337 10.64 0.14 -12.33
CA LYS A 337 11.10 1.01 -11.23
C LYS A 337 10.88 2.51 -11.47
N SER A 338 10.79 2.95 -12.73
CA SER A 338 10.49 4.34 -13.08
C SER A 338 9.03 4.73 -12.82
N LEU A 339 8.17 3.82 -12.35
CA LEU A 339 6.82 4.17 -11.89
C LEU A 339 6.85 5.26 -10.81
N VAL A 340 7.87 5.27 -9.94
CA VAL A 340 8.04 6.30 -8.91
C VAL A 340 8.14 7.72 -9.48
N GLU A 341 8.65 7.87 -10.71
CA GLU A 341 8.81 9.16 -11.39
C GLU A 341 7.47 9.82 -11.73
N LYS A 342 6.38 9.03 -11.79
CA LYS A 342 5.02 9.51 -12.05
C LYS A 342 4.31 10.02 -10.80
N LEU A 343 4.92 9.89 -9.62
CA LEU A 343 4.29 10.24 -8.36
C LEU A 343 4.40 11.74 -8.06
N PRO A 344 3.36 12.35 -7.48
CA PRO A 344 3.40 13.78 -7.14
C PRO A 344 4.49 14.04 -6.10
N GLY A 345 5.20 15.15 -6.27
CA GLY A 345 6.27 15.58 -5.37
C GLY A 345 7.54 14.73 -5.41
N TYR A 346 7.66 13.79 -6.36
CA TYR A 346 8.90 13.04 -6.59
C TYR A 346 10.06 14.00 -6.89
N ASN A 347 11.17 13.90 -6.16
CA ASN A 347 12.34 14.78 -6.30
C ASN A 347 13.59 14.09 -6.87
N GLY A 348 13.46 12.85 -7.37
CA GLY A 348 14.62 12.05 -7.79
C GLY A 348 15.05 11.04 -6.73
N ILE A 349 15.92 10.12 -7.12
CA ILE A 349 16.62 9.22 -6.20
C ILE A 349 18.03 9.75 -5.98
N GLU A 350 18.34 10.07 -4.73
CA GLU A 350 19.66 10.49 -4.31
C GLU A 350 20.39 9.29 -3.69
N PHE A 351 21.51 8.88 -4.28
CA PHE A 351 22.41 7.90 -3.66
C PHE A 351 23.34 8.61 -2.67
N LEU A 352 23.36 8.11 -1.43
CA LEU A 352 24.19 8.70 -0.38
C LEU A 352 25.61 8.13 -0.49
N LEU A 353 26.59 9.02 -0.36
CA LEU A 353 28.00 8.61 -0.29
C LEU A 353 28.22 7.79 0.99
N ASN A 354 28.96 6.70 0.87
CA ASN A 354 29.40 5.94 2.03
C ASN A 354 30.43 6.79 2.79
N GLU A 355 30.09 7.22 4.02
CA GLU A 355 31.05 7.78 4.98
C GLU A 355 32.03 6.71 5.48
#